data_AF-A0A2G2Y7F2-F1
#
_entry.id   AF-A0A2G2Y7F2-F1
#
_cell.length_a   1.000
_cell.length_b   1.000
_cell.length_c   1.000
_cell.angle_alpha   90.00
_cell.angle_beta   90.00
_cell.angle_gamma   90.00
#
_symmetry.space_group_name_H-M   'P 1'
#
loop_
_entity.id
_entity.type
_entity.pdbx_description
1 polymer ?
#
loop_
_entity_poly.entity_id
_entity_poly.type
_entity_poly.pdbx_seq_one_letter_code
_entity_poly.pdbx_strand_id
1 'polypeptide(L)'
;MIQMEIWKVGFVGLFFVLVECGDMYSSKLVHRFSDEVRKVRVSRNGEVWPQHRSLEYYGKLMNGDLQRQKMKLGPQFQLLFPSQGSKTMPLGNDFGWLHYMWVDLGTPNVPFLVALDAGSDLLWVPCECVQCAPLSASYYSSLDKDLNEYNPSGSSTSKFLSCSHKLCELRSNCKNPKQPCPYTVNYVSDDTSTSGVLVEDILHLASGSCMAANSSARAPVTFGCGSKQTGGYLNGVAPDGLMGLGPGEISVPSRLAKDGLVRNSFSLCFKEDDSGRIFFGDQGPAGQQTTSFLPSDGQFVTYVVGVESCCVGSSCIDQTNFKAIVDSGTSFTFLPDQIYNRVVKEFDGKVNATKASFEGYPWQYCYKSSSEGLPKIPSFTLKFMMNSSFVVQDPVFVIYGSQGAVGFCLAVEPSGIDIGTIGQNFMTGYRMVFDRENLKLGWSRSDCEDLTDGNRLPLAPANGSSPNSLPTEQQNTPNSSGVSPAVAGRTPSNSAARTSRGMSFKLCLTKLLFQLLLASSNFRWSFYTLAL
;
A
#
# COMPACT_ATOMS: atom_id res chain seq x y z
N MET A 1 15.93 16.92 -23.33
CA MET A 1 15.83 17.60 -24.63
C MET A 1 14.50 18.35 -24.63
N ILE A 2 14.49 19.68 -24.65
CA ILE A 2 13.27 20.47 -24.40
C ILE A 2 12.49 20.63 -25.71
N GLN A 3 11.29 20.05 -25.78
CA GLN A 3 10.35 20.31 -26.86
C GLN A 3 9.60 21.62 -26.54
N MET A 4 9.98 22.71 -27.23
CA MET A 4 9.35 24.02 -27.07
C MET A 4 8.18 24.16 -28.04
N GLU A 5 6.96 24.36 -27.53
CA GLU A 5 5.87 24.86 -28.38
C GLU A 5 6.01 26.36 -28.64
N ILE A 6 5.74 26.73 -29.90
CA ILE A 6 6.08 28.02 -30.49
C ILE A 6 4.82 28.88 -30.61
N TRP A 7 4.81 30.06 -30.01
CA TRP A 7 3.77 31.07 -30.27
C TRP A 7 4.23 32.03 -31.36
N LYS A 8 3.71 31.88 -32.58
CA LYS A 8 3.80 32.91 -33.62
C LYS A 8 2.90 34.09 -33.25
N VAL A 9 3.47 35.28 -33.13
CA VAL A 9 2.70 36.53 -33.13
C VAL A 9 2.52 36.96 -34.58
N GLY A 10 1.40 36.60 -35.19
CA GLY A 10 1.08 36.98 -36.57
C GLY A 10 0.60 38.42 -36.66
N PHE A 11 1.24 39.22 -37.51
CA PHE A 11 0.65 40.45 -38.05
C PHE A 11 -0.26 40.07 -39.23
N VAL A 12 -1.50 40.55 -39.25
CA VAL A 12 -2.41 40.34 -40.38
C VAL A 12 -2.11 41.41 -41.44
N GLY A 13 -1.56 40.97 -42.57
CA GLY A 13 -1.34 41.80 -43.75
C GLY A 13 -1.48 40.93 -45.00
N LEU A 14 -2.48 41.21 -45.83
CA LEU A 14 -2.78 40.45 -47.03
C LEU A 14 -2.06 41.08 -48.23
N PHE A 15 -1.23 40.32 -48.96
CA PHE A 15 -1.21 40.22 -50.44
C PHE A 15 -0.05 39.34 -50.94
N PHE A 16 -0.27 38.64 -52.05
CA PHE A 16 0.73 37.81 -52.74
C PHE A 16 1.74 38.65 -53.52
N VAL A 17 3.03 38.28 -53.49
CA VAL A 17 3.94 38.11 -54.66
C VAL A 17 5.16 37.29 -54.19
N LEU A 18 5.65 36.37 -55.04
CA LEU A 18 6.93 35.67 -54.87
C LEU A 18 8.11 36.57 -55.27
N VAL A 19 9.01 36.89 -54.34
CA VAL A 19 10.39 37.32 -54.62
C VAL A 19 11.32 36.71 -53.57
N GLU A 20 12.47 36.21 -53.99
CA GLU A 20 13.51 35.71 -53.10
C GLU A 20 14.12 36.85 -52.26
N CYS A 21 13.97 36.76 -50.94
CA CYS A 21 14.88 37.41 -49.99
C CYS A 21 15.23 36.42 -48.90
N GLY A 22 16.53 36.23 -48.66
CA GLY A 22 17.06 35.38 -47.61
C GLY A 22 16.93 36.03 -46.23
N ASP A 23 15.69 36.22 -45.77
CA ASP A 23 15.42 36.77 -44.44
C ASP A 23 15.85 35.76 -43.37
N MET A 24 16.99 36.04 -42.73
CA MET A 24 17.50 35.24 -41.63
C MET A 24 16.69 35.54 -40.36
N TYR A 25 15.59 34.80 -40.15
CA TYR A 25 14.71 34.93 -38.99
C TYR A 25 15.44 34.65 -37.67
N SER A 26 16.03 35.68 -37.07
CA SER A 26 16.60 35.62 -35.72
C SER A 26 15.49 35.63 -34.68
N SER A 27 15.32 34.54 -33.95
CA SER A 27 14.41 34.45 -32.80
C SER A 27 15.19 34.61 -31.49
N LYS A 28 14.99 35.74 -30.79
CA LYS A 28 15.56 35.92 -29.44
C LYS A 28 14.84 35.01 -28.46
N LEU A 29 15.55 34.06 -27.87
CA LEU A 29 15.00 33.18 -26.84
C LEU A 29 14.95 33.96 -25.51
N VAL A 30 13.76 34.42 -25.12
CA VAL A 30 13.56 35.29 -23.95
C VAL A 30 12.83 34.55 -22.85
N HIS A 31 13.40 34.54 -21.63
CA HIS A 31 12.80 33.89 -20.47
C HIS A 31 11.43 34.51 -20.12
N ARG A 32 10.42 33.69 -19.80
CA ARG A 32 9.03 34.14 -19.55
C ARG A 32 8.88 35.12 -18.37
N PHE A 33 9.87 35.19 -17.48
CA PHE A 33 9.92 36.12 -16.33
C PHE A 33 11.02 37.18 -16.45
N SER A 34 11.65 37.31 -17.62
CA SER A 34 12.48 38.46 -17.96
C SER A 34 11.72 39.78 -17.81
N ASP A 35 12.46 40.89 -17.65
CA ASP A 35 11.86 42.22 -17.62
C ASP A 35 11.19 42.56 -18.96
N GLU A 36 11.69 42.05 -20.09
CA GLU A 36 11.09 42.21 -21.41
C GLU A 36 9.69 41.56 -21.50
N VAL A 37 9.54 40.29 -21.09
CA VAL A 37 8.23 39.60 -21.16
C VAL A 37 7.26 40.12 -20.10
N ARG A 38 7.74 40.55 -18.93
CA ARG A 38 6.90 41.19 -17.91
C ARG A 38 6.25 42.48 -18.41
N LYS A 39 7.01 43.37 -19.07
CA LYS A 39 6.46 44.63 -19.65
C LYS A 39 5.32 44.36 -20.64
N VAL A 40 5.46 43.34 -21.50
CA VAL A 40 4.43 42.96 -22.49
C VAL A 40 3.18 42.39 -21.81
N ARG A 41 3.32 41.59 -20.74
CA ARG A 41 2.17 41.00 -20.02
C ARG A 41 1.35 42.01 -19.23
N VAL A 42 2.01 42.95 -18.55
CA VAL A 42 1.33 44.04 -17.83
C VAL A 42 0.48 44.86 -18.80
N SER A 43 1.03 45.20 -19.98
CA SER A 43 0.35 45.96 -21.04
C SER A 43 -0.85 45.21 -21.66
N ARG A 44 -0.83 43.87 -21.68
CA ARG A 44 -1.83 43.07 -22.41
C ARG A 44 -2.97 42.53 -21.53
N ASN A 45 -2.71 42.21 -20.27
CA ASN A 45 -3.67 41.54 -19.38
C ASN A 45 -3.89 42.27 -18.03
N GLY A 46 -3.27 43.42 -17.79
CA GLY A 46 -3.36 44.13 -16.50
C GLY A 46 -2.79 43.36 -15.30
N GLU A 47 -2.01 42.30 -15.55
CA GLU A 47 -1.54 41.38 -14.52
C GLU A 47 -0.49 42.06 -13.61
N VAL A 48 -0.86 42.40 -12.38
CA VAL A 48 0.07 43.00 -11.41
C VAL A 48 1.10 41.95 -10.95
N TRP A 49 2.38 42.34 -11.02
CA TRP A 49 3.50 41.55 -10.54
C TRP A 49 4.04 42.14 -9.23
N PRO A 50 4.33 41.31 -8.20
CA PRO A 50 4.95 41.79 -6.97
C PRO A 50 6.29 42.45 -7.24
N GLN A 51 6.69 43.36 -6.34
CA GLN A 51 7.96 44.10 -6.46
C GLN A 51 9.14 43.14 -6.64
N HIS A 52 10.00 43.43 -7.62
CA HIS A 52 11.13 42.58 -7.96
C HIS A 52 12.03 42.32 -6.74
N ARG A 53 12.34 41.03 -6.47
CA ARG A 53 13.04 40.51 -5.28
C ARG A 53 12.28 40.58 -3.94
N SER A 54 10.98 40.88 -3.92
CA SER A 54 10.16 40.69 -2.71
C SER A 54 9.93 39.19 -2.40
N LEU A 55 9.51 38.88 -1.17
CA LEU A 55 9.11 37.52 -0.79
C LEU A 55 7.96 37.00 -1.67
N GLU A 56 6.98 37.85 -1.95
CA GLU A 56 5.85 37.56 -2.84
C GLU A 56 6.30 37.31 -4.29
N TYR A 57 7.34 38.01 -4.77
CA TYR A 57 7.90 37.80 -6.11
C TYR A 57 8.51 36.40 -6.23
N TYR A 58 9.29 35.96 -5.24
CA TYR A 58 9.80 34.59 -5.18
C TYR A 58 8.69 33.57 -5.00
N GLY A 59 7.65 33.87 -4.18
CA GLY A 59 6.46 33.03 -4.05
C GLY A 59 5.69 32.86 -5.37
N LYS A 60 5.52 33.93 -6.15
CA LYS A 60 4.83 33.88 -7.46
C LYS A 60 5.66 33.15 -8.52
N LEU A 61 7.00 33.25 -8.48
CA LEU A 61 7.90 32.43 -9.30
C LEU A 61 7.82 30.95 -8.92
N MET A 62 7.97 30.62 -7.64
CA MET A 62 7.94 29.26 -7.11
C MET A 62 6.60 28.57 -7.40
N ASN A 63 5.47 29.26 -7.18
CA ASN A 63 4.15 28.74 -7.55
C ASN A 63 4.03 28.57 -9.08
N GLY A 64 4.60 29.47 -9.88
CA GLY A 64 4.67 29.32 -11.34
C GLY A 64 5.50 28.14 -11.83
N ASP A 65 6.58 27.79 -11.13
CA ASP A 65 7.38 26.58 -11.40
C ASP A 65 6.71 25.31 -10.87
N LEU A 66 6.09 25.35 -9.70
CA LEU A 66 5.26 24.26 -9.18
C LEU A 66 4.09 23.94 -10.11
N GLN A 67 3.43 24.98 -10.65
CA GLN A 67 2.40 24.85 -11.68
C GLN A 67 2.95 24.35 -13.01
N ARG A 68 4.22 24.64 -13.37
CA ARG A 68 4.89 24.05 -14.55
C ARG A 68 5.27 22.58 -14.35
N GLN A 69 5.74 22.19 -13.16
CA GLN A 69 5.94 20.79 -12.80
C GLN A 69 4.59 20.03 -12.79
N LYS A 70 3.50 20.72 -12.43
CA LYS A 70 2.12 20.21 -12.57
C LYS A 70 1.53 20.32 -13.98
N MET A 71 2.13 21.11 -14.90
CA MET A 71 1.84 21.07 -16.34
C MET A 71 2.47 19.82 -16.94
N LYS A 72 1.87 18.70 -16.56
CA LYS A 72 2.11 17.34 -17.03
C LYS A 72 2.31 17.33 -18.54
N LEU A 73 3.52 17.01 -18.99
CA LEU A 73 3.62 16.00 -20.04
C LEU A 73 2.80 14.80 -19.53
N GLY A 74 1.88 14.29 -20.35
CA GLY A 74 1.05 13.15 -19.96
C GLY A 74 1.94 11.98 -19.49
N PRO A 75 1.45 11.13 -18.58
CA PRO A 75 2.20 9.93 -18.23
C PRO A 75 2.45 9.13 -19.51
N GLN A 76 3.63 8.51 -19.63
CA GLN A 76 4.01 7.76 -20.84
C GLN A 76 3.02 6.62 -21.12
N PHE A 77 2.46 6.04 -20.07
CA PHE A 77 1.48 4.96 -20.09
C PHE A 77 0.26 5.34 -19.26
N GLN A 78 -0.93 4.94 -19.72
CA GLN A 78 -2.16 5.10 -18.94
C GLN A 78 -2.20 4.13 -17.75
N LEU A 79 -1.87 2.87 -18.02
CA LEU A 79 -1.77 1.79 -17.04
C LEU A 79 -0.47 1.00 -17.26
N LEU A 80 0.16 0.56 -16.17
CA LEU A 80 1.23 -0.43 -16.17
C LEU A 80 0.93 -1.56 -15.19
N PHE A 81 1.47 -2.74 -15.47
CA PHE A 81 1.44 -3.93 -14.62
C PHE A 81 2.73 -4.75 -14.86
N PRO A 82 3.07 -5.75 -14.03
CA PRO A 82 4.26 -6.59 -14.24
C PRO A 82 4.31 -7.23 -15.64
N SER A 83 5.51 -7.46 -16.18
CA SER A 83 5.69 -8.18 -17.46
C SER A 83 5.06 -9.58 -17.47
N GLN A 84 4.93 -10.22 -16.31
CA GLN A 84 4.30 -11.52 -16.10
C GLN A 84 2.75 -11.46 -16.10
N GLY A 85 2.17 -10.26 -16.19
CA GLY A 85 0.72 -10.02 -16.20
C GLY A 85 0.22 -9.25 -14.97
N SER A 86 -1.03 -8.78 -15.05
CA SER A 86 -1.71 -8.04 -13.97
C SER A 86 -2.32 -8.94 -12.90
N LYS A 87 -2.42 -10.26 -13.15
CA LYS A 87 -3.11 -11.22 -12.28
C LYS A 87 -2.37 -11.43 -10.96
N THR A 88 -3.14 -11.48 -9.89
CA THR A 88 -2.69 -11.86 -8.55
C THR A 88 -3.33 -13.18 -8.14
N MET A 89 -2.64 -13.95 -7.31
CA MET A 89 -3.11 -15.24 -6.78
C MET A 89 -2.87 -15.31 -5.26
N PRO A 90 -3.76 -15.92 -4.47
CA PRO A 90 -3.49 -16.26 -3.10
C PRO A 90 -3.00 -17.71 -3.04
N LEU A 91 -2.17 -17.98 -2.06
CA LEU A 91 -1.52 -19.30 -1.89
C LEU A 91 -1.88 -19.89 -0.52
N GLY A 92 -3.09 -19.55 -0.05
CA GLY A 92 -3.74 -20.10 1.13
C GLY A 92 -2.90 -20.04 2.41
N ASN A 93 -3.06 -21.07 3.25
CA ASN A 93 -2.44 -21.16 4.57
C ASN A 93 -0.90 -21.15 4.56
N ASP A 94 -0.24 -21.69 3.52
CA ASP A 94 1.23 -21.74 3.47
C ASP A 94 1.85 -20.35 3.29
N PHE A 95 1.08 -19.41 2.73
CA PHE A 95 1.52 -18.07 2.37
C PHE A 95 0.76 -16.97 3.13
N GLY A 96 0.17 -17.32 4.28
CA GLY A 96 -0.52 -16.39 5.18
C GLY A 96 -1.81 -15.80 4.65
N TRP A 97 -2.45 -16.39 3.64
CA TRP A 97 -3.65 -15.84 2.96
C TRP A 97 -3.44 -14.46 2.33
N LEU A 98 -2.21 -14.12 1.94
CA LEU A 98 -1.94 -12.90 1.19
C LEU A 98 -2.12 -13.10 -0.33
N HIS A 99 -2.33 -12.01 -1.06
CA HIS A 99 -2.28 -11.98 -2.52
C HIS A 99 -0.86 -11.73 -3.01
N TYR A 100 -0.45 -12.53 -4.00
CA TYR A 100 0.88 -12.54 -4.60
C TYR A 100 0.81 -12.24 -6.09
N MET A 101 1.90 -11.72 -6.65
CA MET A 101 2.08 -11.58 -8.09
C MET A 101 3.51 -11.94 -8.51
N TRP A 102 3.68 -12.31 -9.78
CA TRP A 102 5.00 -12.49 -10.37
C TRP A 102 5.55 -11.17 -10.89
N VAL A 103 6.80 -10.86 -10.57
CA VAL A 103 7.53 -9.67 -11.05
C VAL A 103 8.90 -10.05 -11.59
N ASP A 104 9.35 -9.35 -12.62
CA ASP A 104 10.65 -9.61 -13.26
C ASP A 104 11.68 -8.56 -12.85
N LEU A 105 12.81 -8.99 -12.29
CA LEU A 105 13.93 -8.12 -11.91
C LEU A 105 15.21 -8.47 -12.67
N GLY A 106 16.00 -7.45 -13.02
CA GLY A 106 17.37 -7.60 -13.53
C GLY A 106 17.52 -7.66 -15.06
N THR A 107 18.78 -7.78 -15.53
CA THR A 107 19.12 -7.99 -16.94
C THR A 107 20.21 -9.07 -17.07
N PRO A 108 19.88 -10.32 -17.44
CA PRO A 108 18.55 -10.82 -17.84
C PRO A 108 17.52 -10.79 -16.70
N ASN A 109 16.23 -10.81 -17.06
CA ASN A 109 15.13 -10.82 -16.09
C ASN A 109 15.00 -12.18 -15.40
N VAL A 110 14.80 -12.15 -14.08
CA VAL A 110 14.50 -13.28 -13.21
C VAL A 110 13.15 -13.03 -12.53
N PRO A 111 12.22 -14.01 -12.50
CA PRO A 111 10.89 -13.84 -11.92
C PRO A 111 10.87 -14.10 -10.40
N PHE A 112 10.18 -13.25 -9.64
CA PHE A 112 9.99 -13.35 -8.19
C PHE A 112 8.50 -13.28 -7.83
N LEU A 113 8.06 -14.09 -6.87
CA LEU A 113 6.68 -14.19 -6.37
C LEU A 113 6.51 -13.30 -5.13
N VAL A 114 6.09 -12.05 -5.34
CA VAL A 114 6.04 -11.05 -4.27
C VAL A 114 4.63 -10.90 -3.69
N ALA A 115 4.54 -10.87 -2.35
CA ALA A 115 3.32 -10.47 -1.63
C ALA A 115 2.98 -8.99 -1.89
N LEU A 116 1.70 -8.63 -1.97
CA LEU A 116 1.26 -7.25 -2.20
C LEU A 116 0.93 -6.52 -0.90
N ASP A 117 1.76 -5.55 -0.51
CA ASP A 117 1.67 -4.89 0.79
C ASP A 117 1.48 -3.37 0.66
N ALA A 118 0.27 -2.87 0.92
CA ALA A 118 -0.03 -1.44 0.97
C ALA A 118 0.34 -0.77 2.31
N GLY A 119 0.64 -1.55 3.35
CA GLY A 119 1.08 -1.09 4.66
C GLY A 119 2.56 -0.72 4.73
N SER A 120 3.42 -1.24 3.84
CA SER A 120 4.85 -0.91 3.77
C SER A 120 5.33 -0.36 2.42
N ASP A 121 6.53 0.23 2.42
CA ASP A 121 7.09 0.95 1.25
C ASP A 121 8.08 0.14 0.42
N LEU A 122 8.81 -0.82 1.00
CA LEU A 122 9.99 -1.41 0.37
C LEU A 122 9.62 -2.68 -0.43
N LEU A 123 9.94 -2.71 -1.73
CA LEU A 123 10.13 -3.97 -2.44
C LEU A 123 11.39 -4.66 -1.91
N TRP A 124 11.33 -5.95 -1.59
CA TRP A 124 12.50 -6.76 -1.28
C TRP A 124 12.33 -8.20 -1.75
N VAL A 125 13.46 -8.86 -2.05
CA VAL A 125 13.55 -10.26 -2.51
C VAL A 125 14.73 -10.97 -1.81
N PRO A 126 14.69 -12.30 -1.62
CA PRO A 126 15.82 -13.06 -1.07
C PRO A 126 17.07 -12.90 -1.96
N CYS A 127 18.23 -12.70 -1.34
CA CYS A 127 19.47 -12.35 -2.04
C CYS A 127 20.70 -12.57 -1.15
N GLU A 128 21.69 -13.32 -1.66
CA GLU A 128 22.88 -13.75 -0.90
C GLU A 128 22.50 -14.34 0.47
N CYS A 129 21.57 -15.30 0.43
CA CYS A 129 20.82 -15.75 1.58
C CYS A 129 21.70 -16.39 2.66
N VAL A 130 21.66 -15.84 3.87
CA VAL A 130 22.26 -16.40 5.08
C VAL A 130 21.20 -17.08 5.95
N GLN A 131 19.98 -16.55 5.97
CA GLN A 131 18.85 -17.10 6.72
C GLN A 131 17.53 -16.63 6.07
N CYS A 132 16.89 -17.48 5.28
CA CYS A 132 15.62 -17.15 4.59
C CYS A 132 14.67 -18.35 4.66
N ALA A 133 13.44 -18.14 4.22
CA ALA A 133 12.50 -19.20 3.91
C ALA A 133 13.10 -20.19 2.88
N PRO A 134 12.67 -21.47 2.87
CA PRO A 134 12.97 -22.38 1.78
C PRO A 134 12.50 -21.81 0.44
N LEU A 135 13.29 -21.99 -0.62
CA LEU A 135 12.94 -21.54 -1.98
C LEU A 135 12.48 -22.68 -2.90
N SER A 136 12.58 -23.95 -2.48
CA SER A 136 12.06 -25.05 -3.31
C SER A 136 10.55 -25.22 -3.15
N ALA A 137 9.86 -25.42 -4.27
CA ALA A 137 8.43 -25.74 -4.32
C ALA A 137 8.07 -26.96 -3.47
N SER A 138 8.99 -27.90 -3.28
CA SER A 138 8.78 -29.10 -2.47
C SER A 138 8.42 -28.82 -0.99
N TYR A 139 8.68 -27.62 -0.48
CA TYR A 139 8.28 -27.16 0.86
C TYR A 139 6.86 -26.60 0.92
N TYR A 140 6.22 -26.34 -0.23
CA TYR A 140 4.97 -25.59 -0.33
C TYR A 140 3.91 -26.40 -1.07
N SER A 141 2.76 -26.64 -0.45
CA SER A 141 1.67 -27.40 -1.06
C SER A 141 1.05 -26.72 -2.29
N SER A 142 1.27 -25.41 -2.43
CA SER A 142 0.59 -24.53 -3.38
C SER A 142 1.49 -24.02 -4.51
N LEU A 143 2.74 -24.49 -4.62
CA LEU A 143 3.67 -24.11 -5.70
C LEU A 143 3.94 -25.26 -6.66
N ASP A 144 4.05 -24.93 -7.95
CA ASP A 144 4.35 -25.86 -9.05
C ASP A 144 5.80 -25.72 -9.59
N LYS A 145 6.52 -24.67 -9.19
CA LYS A 145 7.91 -24.38 -9.60
C LYS A 145 8.69 -23.74 -8.45
N ASP A 146 10.00 -23.97 -8.43
CA ASP A 146 10.91 -23.36 -7.44
C ASP A 146 10.94 -21.83 -7.55
N LEU A 147 11.19 -21.18 -6.42
CA LEU A 147 11.36 -19.74 -6.24
C LEU A 147 12.82 -19.33 -6.54
N ASN A 148 13.10 -18.03 -6.64
CA ASN A 148 14.41 -17.54 -7.07
C ASN A 148 15.19 -16.85 -5.95
N GLU A 149 16.50 -16.76 -6.13
CA GLU A 149 17.35 -15.93 -5.30
C GLU A 149 17.99 -14.85 -6.19
N TYR A 150 17.83 -13.58 -5.83
CA TYR A 150 18.40 -12.49 -6.60
C TYR A 150 19.92 -12.45 -6.43
N ASN A 151 20.63 -12.49 -7.56
CA ASN A 151 22.09 -12.40 -7.60
C ASN A 151 22.52 -11.04 -8.18
N PRO A 152 23.02 -10.10 -7.36
CA PRO A 152 23.45 -8.79 -7.83
C PRO A 152 24.58 -8.84 -8.88
N SER A 153 25.41 -9.89 -8.87
CA SER A 153 26.48 -10.09 -9.86
C SER A 153 26.01 -10.78 -11.14
N GLY A 154 24.83 -11.40 -11.12
CA GLY A 154 24.21 -12.05 -12.29
C GLY A 154 23.47 -11.09 -13.23
N SER A 155 23.17 -9.86 -12.77
CA SER A 155 22.47 -8.85 -13.55
C SER A 155 23.41 -7.73 -14.00
N SER A 156 23.43 -7.50 -15.32
CA SER A 156 24.24 -6.45 -15.97
C SER A 156 23.76 -5.02 -15.68
N THR A 157 22.57 -4.84 -15.08
CA THR A 157 22.01 -3.53 -14.72
C THR A 157 21.98 -3.25 -13.22
N SER A 158 22.31 -4.25 -12.39
CA SER A 158 22.39 -4.18 -10.93
C SER A 158 23.42 -3.16 -10.44
N LYS A 159 23.05 -2.38 -9.42
CA LYS A 159 23.93 -1.42 -8.73
C LYS A 159 23.60 -1.37 -7.25
N PHE A 160 24.60 -1.55 -6.39
CA PHE A 160 24.44 -1.27 -4.96
C PHE A 160 24.16 0.21 -4.72
N LEU A 161 23.12 0.50 -3.94
CA LEU A 161 22.80 1.86 -3.53
C LEU A 161 23.77 2.30 -2.43
N SER A 162 24.56 3.34 -2.65
CA SER A 162 25.55 3.76 -1.63
C SER A 162 24.91 4.40 -0.39
N CYS A 163 25.57 4.32 0.76
CA CYS A 163 25.13 5.05 1.98
C CYS A 163 25.05 6.57 1.84
N SER A 164 25.71 7.16 0.84
CA SER A 164 25.55 8.59 0.52
C SER A 164 24.23 8.94 -0.17
N HIS A 165 23.48 7.94 -0.64
CA HIS A 165 22.24 8.13 -1.36
C HIS A 165 21.09 8.57 -0.43
N LYS A 166 20.22 9.47 -0.92
CA LYS A 166 19.17 10.08 -0.10
C LYS A 166 18.08 9.11 0.41
N LEU A 167 17.94 7.95 -0.23
CA LEU A 167 17.03 6.87 0.20
C LEU A 167 17.69 5.92 1.22
N CYS A 168 18.94 6.16 1.62
CA CYS A 168 19.59 5.37 2.65
C CYS A 168 19.22 5.89 4.06
N GLU A 169 18.17 5.33 4.64
CA GLU A 169 17.71 5.71 5.98
C GLU A 169 18.72 5.33 7.06
N LEU A 170 19.27 4.12 7.01
CA LEU A 170 20.27 3.59 7.95
C LEU A 170 21.71 4.07 7.66
N ARG A 171 21.86 5.27 7.06
CA ARG A 171 23.17 5.91 6.79
C ARG A 171 24.06 6.07 8.03
N SER A 172 23.49 6.06 9.23
CA SER A 172 24.23 6.08 10.52
C SER A 172 25.03 4.79 10.76
N ASN A 173 24.57 3.67 10.22
CA ASN A 173 25.16 2.35 10.43
C ASN A 173 26.34 2.11 9.47
N CYS A 174 26.65 3.11 8.63
CA CYS A 174 27.63 3.07 7.56
C CYS A 174 28.99 3.64 7.99
N LYS A 175 30.02 2.78 8.06
CA LYS A 175 31.43 3.18 8.27
C LYS A 175 32.01 4.19 7.24
N ASN A 176 31.54 4.20 6.00
CA ASN A 176 31.95 5.12 4.93
C ASN A 176 30.78 5.43 3.95
N PRO A 177 30.79 6.55 3.21
CA PRO A 177 29.66 6.93 2.35
C PRO A 177 29.47 6.09 1.07
N LYS A 178 30.47 5.30 0.67
CA LYS A 178 30.48 4.56 -0.61
C LYS A 178 30.01 3.12 -0.51
N GLN A 179 29.99 2.53 0.69
CA GLN A 179 29.56 1.13 0.86
C GLN A 179 28.06 0.97 0.53
N PRO A 180 27.60 -0.24 0.23
CA PRO A 180 26.17 -0.54 0.07
C PRO A 180 25.37 -0.11 1.30
N CYS A 181 24.24 0.54 1.07
CA CYS A 181 23.34 0.96 2.12
C CYS A 181 22.70 -0.26 2.79
N PRO A 182 22.86 -0.46 4.10
CA PRO A 182 22.13 -1.49 4.81
C PRO A 182 20.66 -1.09 4.93
N TYR A 183 19.77 -2.08 4.92
CA TYR A 183 18.37 -1.89 5.29
C TYR A 183 17.93 -2.94 6.31
N THR A 184 16.92 -2.57 7.10
CA THR A 184 16.15 -3.47 7.96
C THR A 184 14.72 -2.95 7.96
N VAL A 185 13.75 -3.81 7.62
CA VAL A 185 12.33 -3.53 7.82
C VAL A 185 11.82 -4.52 8.86
N ASN A 186 11.18 -3.99 9.91
CA ASN A 186 10.51 -4.79 10.93
C ASN A 186 9.01 -4.68 10.69
N TYR A 187 8.33 -5.82 10.72
CA TYR A 187 6.89 -5.97 10.65
C TYR A 187 6.44 -6.46 12.04
N VAL A 188 5.28 -6.01 12.50
CA VAL A 188 4.87 -6.23 13.91
C VAL A 188 4.30 -7.64 14.19
N SER A 189 4.10 -8.46 13.15
CA SER A 189 3.84 -9.90 13.31
C SER A 189 5.07 -10.61 13.89
N ASP A 190 4.91 -11.45 14.92
CA ASP A 190 5.84 -12.51 15.38
C ASP A 190 7.34 -12.31 15.06
N ASP A 191 7.98 -11.26 15.60
CA ASP A 191 9.40 -10.93 15.36
C ASP A 191 9.83 -10.96 13.87
N THR A 192 8.94 -10.55 12.97
CA THR A 192 9.09 -10.69 11.52
C THR A 192 9.86 -9.50 10.95
N SER A 193 10.95 -9.79 10.25
CA SER A 193 11.80 -8.76 9.64
C SER A 193 12.48 -9.26 8.38
N THR A 194 12.94 -8.31 7.56
CA THR A 194 13.89 -8.56 6.47
C THR A 194 15.04 -7.56 6.56
N SER A 195 16.26 -8.02 6.33
CA SER A 195 17.45 -7.18 6.36
C SER A 195 18.52 -7.62 5.36
N GLY A 196 19.33 -6.66 4.93
CA GLY A 196 20.34 -6.86 3.90
C GLY A 196 20.85 -5.52 3.38
N VAL A 197 21.00 -5.39 2.06
CA VAL A 197 21.48 -4.15 1.41
C VAL A 197 20.54 -3.67 0.31
N LEU A 198 20.50 -2.36 0.07
CA LEU A 198 19.70 -1.79 -1.02
C LEU A 198 20.43 -1.90 -2.36
N VAL A 199 19.70 -2.36 -3.38
CA VAL A 199 20.14 -2.49 -4.77
C VAL A 199 19.18 -1.69 -5.66
N GLU A 200 19.71 -1.03 -6.69
CA GLU A 200 18.94 -0.51 -7.82
C GLU A 200 19.10 -1.46 -9.02
N ASP A 201 17.99 -1.92 -9.58
CA ASP A 201 17.97 -2.67 -10.84
C ASP A 201 16.64 -2.45 -11.58
N ILE A 202 16.45 -3.10 -12.73
CA ILE A 202 15.29 -2.93 -13.60
C ILE A 202 14.14 -3.86 -13.20
N LEU A 203 13.00 -3.28 -12.87
CA LEU A 203 11.69 -3.94 -12.91
C LEU A 203 11.13 -3.89 -14.33
N HIS A 204 10.69 -5.03 -14.85
CA HIS A 204 10.04 -5.11 -16.16
C HIS A 204 8.52 -5.08 -16.02
N LEU A 205 7.89 -4.28 -16.89
CA LEU A 205 6.47 -3.96 -16.87
C LEU A 205 5.90 -4.07 -18.29
N ALA A 206 4.60 -4.27 -18.39
CA ALA A 206 3.83 -4.19 -19.62
C ALA A 206 2.72 -3.13 -19.49
N SER A 207 2.31 -2.59 -20.64
CA SER A 207 1.14 -1.71 -20.75
C SER A 207 0.08 -2.33 -21.65
N GLY A 208 -1.16 -2.25 -21.19
CA GLY A 208 -2.35 -2.49 -21.99
C GLY A 208 -3.04 -1.16 -22.21
N SER A 209 -2.94 -0.62 -23.42
CA SER A 209 -3.76 0.53 -23.84
C SER A 209 -4.17 0.36 -25.30
N CYS A 210 -5.29 0.99 -25.66
CA CYS A 210 -5.90 0.92 -26.99
C CYS A 210 -4.97 1.35 -28.15
N MET A 211 -3.89 2.08 -27.85
CA MET A 211 -2.94 2.61 -28.83
C MET A 211 -1.68 1.74 -28.98
N ALA A 212 -1.42 0.81 -28.06
CA ALA A 212 -0.27 -0.07 -28.07
C ALA A 212 -0.50 -1.30 -27.17
N ALA A 213 -1.23 -2.28 -27.68
CA ALA A 213 -1.23 -3.62 -27.07
C ALA A 213 0.21 -4.17 -27.05
N ASN A 214 0.66 -4.62 -25.87
CA ASN A 214 1.99 -5.22 -25.65
C ASN A 214 3.19 -4.27 -25.78
N SER A 215 3.05 -2.99 -25.41
CA SER A 215 4.23 -2.15 -25.16
C SER A 215 4.87 -2.49 -23.82
N SER A 216 6.18 -2.74 -23.81
CA SER A 216 6.95 -3.00 -22.59
C SER A 216 7.54 -1.71 -22.01
N ALA A 217 7.66 -1.67 -20.69
CA ALA A 217 8.31 -0.60 -19.94
C ALA A 217 9.37 -1.19 -19.01
N ARG A 218 10.46 -0.44 -18.80
CA ARG A 218 11.57 -0.83 -17.92
C ARG A 218 11.78 0.30 -16.92
N ALA A 219 11.63 -0.01 -15.64
CA ALA A 219 11.71 0.96 -14.55
C ALA A 219 12.89 0.63 -13.62
N PRO A 220 13.89 1.53 -13.47
CA PRO A 220 14.88 1.40 -12.42
C PRO A 220 14.20 1.56 -11.05
N VAL A 221 14.18 0.49 -10.25
CA VAL A 221 13.61 0.45 -8.90
C VAL A 221 14.69 0.17 -7.88
N THR A 222 14.55 0.75 -6.69
CA THR A 222 15.39 0.41 -5.52
C THR A 222 14.65 -0.62 -4.68
N PHE A 223 15.32 -1.71 -4.32
CA PHE A 223 14.75 -2.78 -3.52
C PHE A 223 15.77 -3.37 -2.53
N GLY A 224 15.26 -4.08 -1.53
CA GLY A 224 16.07 -4.85 -0.59
C GLY A 224 16.58 -6.15 -1.21
N CYS A 225 17.89 -6.29 -1.35
CA CYS A 225 18.58 -7.58 -1.44
C CYS A 225 18.64 -8.16 -0.02
N GLY A 226 17.67 -9.02 0.31
CA GLY A 226 17.46 -9.54 1.66
C GLY A 226 18.22 -10.83 1.93
N SER A 227 19.28 -10.75 2.73
CA SER A 227 20.10 -11.90 3.14
C SER A 227 19.63 -12.54 4.44
N LYS A 228 18.77 -11.87 5.22
CA LYS A 228 18.18 -12.40 6.45
C LYS A 228 16.70 -12.05 6.58
N GLN A 229 15.89 -13.06 6.83
CA GLN A 229 14.47 -13.01 7.19
C GLN A 229 14.28 -13.58 8.60
N THR A 230 13.23 -13.14 9.30
CA THR A 230 12.84 -13.66 10.63
C THR A 230 11.32 -13.82 10.74
N GLY A 231 10.84 -14.44 11.82
CA GLY A 231 9.43 -14.54 12.12
C GLY A 231 8.61 -15.34 11.11
N GLY A 232 7.42 -14.86 10.78
CA GLY A 232 6.46 -15.49 9.86
C GLY A 232 7.03 -15.77 8.46
N TYR A 233 8.04 -15.02 8.01
CA TYR A 233 8.67 -15.25 6.72
C TYR A 233 9.39 -16.60 6.63
N LEU A 234 10.08 -17.00 7.70
CA LEU A 234 10.74 -18.32 7.76
C LEU A 234 9.75 -19.51 7.72
N ASN A 235 8.46 -19.23 7.94
CA ASN A 235 7.37 -20.21 7.94
C ASN A 235 6.54 -20.22 6.63
N GLY A 236 6.94 -19.44 5.62
CA GLY A 236 6.34 -19.47 4.27
C GLY A 236 5.56 -18.23 3.83
N VAL A 237 5.43 -17.21 4.68
CA VAL A 237 4.87 -15.91 4.25
C VAL A 237 5.93 -15.17 3.42
N ALA A 238 5.57 -14.61 2.25
CA ALA A 238 6.49 -13.80 1.42
C ALA A 238 7.90 -14.41 1.17
N PRO A 239 8.05 -15.71 0.85
CA PRO A 239 9.36 -16.37 0.85
C PRO A 239 10.28 -15.85 -0.25
N ASP A 240 9.71 -15.57 -1.43
CA ASP A 240 10.35 -15.02 -2.62
C ASP A 240 10.30 -13.47 -2.66
N GLY A 241 9.82 -12.84 -1.58
CA GLY A 241 9.77 -11.39 -1.44
C GLY A 241 8.38 -10.79 -1.21
N LEU A 242 8.37 -9.46 -1.08
CA LEU A 242 7.19 -8.64 -0.85
C LEU A 242 7.38 -7.30 -1.56
N MET A 243 6.32 -6.79 -2.20
CA MET A 243 6.29 -5.47 -2.83
C MET A 243 5.50 -4.49 -1.96
N GLY A 244 6.23 -3.57 -1.34
CA GLY A 244 5.65 -2.38 -0.73
C GLY A 244 5.01 -1.44 -1.77
N LEU A 245 3.74 -1.12 -1.54
CA LEU A 245 2.89 -0.21 -2.31
C LEU A 245 2.60 1.09 -1.54
N GLY A 246 3.21 1.26 -0.36
CA GLY A 246 3.07 2.39 0.53
C GLY A 246 3.47 3.76 -0.05
N PRO A 247 3.24 4.85 0.70
CA PRO A 247 3.39 6.20 0.21
C PRO A 247 4.84 6.73 0.14
N GLY A 248 5.84 6.04 0.66
CA GLY A 248 7.23 6.49 0.74
C GLY A 248 7.96 6.58 -0.61
N GLU A 249 9.02 7.39 -0.67
CA GLU A 249 9.76 7.68 -1.91
C GLU A 249 10.42 6.45 -2.57
N ILE A 250 10.68 5.39 -1.80
CA ILE A 250 11.33 4.17 -2.26
C ILE A 250 10.36 3.17 -2.93
N SER A 251 9.04 3.31 -2.70
CA SER A 251 8.06 2.35 -3.17
C SER A 251 7.92 2.32 -4.69
N VAL A 252 7.52 1.16 -5.23
CA VAL A 252 7.36 0.97 -6.68
C VAL A 252 6.36 1.99 -7.25
N PRO A 253 5.15 2.21 -6.68
CA PRO A 253 4.25 3.28 -7.13
C PRO A 253 4.90 4.67 -7.17
N SER A 254 5.71 5.02 -6.16
CA SER A 254 6.44 6.30 -6.11
C SER A 254 7.46 6.42 -7.23
N ARG A 255 8.23 5.37 -7.48
CA ARG A 255 9.26 5.35 -8.52
C ARG A 255 8.66 5.49 -9.91
N LEU A 256 7.61 4.73 -10.23
CA LEU A 256 6.96 4.76 -11.54
C LEU A 256 6.32 6.12 -11.85
N ALA A 257 5.69 6.74 -10.85
CA ALA A 257 5.10 8.07 -11.01
C ALA A 257 6.16 9.18 -11.13
N LYS A 258 7.23 9.10 -10.34
CA LYS A 258 8.35 10.07 -10.36
C LYS A 258 9.13 10.07 -11.66
N ASP A 259 9.24 8.92 -12.32
CA ASP A 259 9.83 8.78 -13.66
C ASP A 259 8.86 9.16 -14.79
N GLY A 260 7.63 9.58 -14.46
CA GLY A 260 6.61 10.00 -15.41
C GLY A 260 6.03 8.85 -16.25
N LEU A 261 6.22 7.59 -15.81
CA LEU A 261 5.71 6.43 -16.53
C LEU A 261 4.17 6.35 -16.42
N VAL A 262 3.63 6.64 -15.23
CA VAL A 262 2.20 6.56 -14.89
C VAL A 262 1.76 7.72 -14.01
N ARG A 263 0.45 7.86 -13.77
CA ARG A 263 -0.10 8.69 -12.67
C ARG A 263 0.43 8.19 -11.32
N ASN A 264 0.49 9.08 -10.31
CA ASN A 264 0.77 8.65 -8.94
C ASN A 264 -0.47 8.01 -8.29
N SER A 265 -0.81 6.81 -8.73
CA SER A 265 -1.90 6.01 -8.18
C SER A 265 -1.75 4.54 -8.57
N PHE A 266 -2.49 3.66 -7.91
CA PHE A 266 -2.62 2.26 -8.30
C PHE A 266 -3.98 1.72 -7.85
N SER A 267 -4.38 0.58 -8.41
CA SER A 267 -5.56 -0.16 -7.98
C SER A 267 -5.25 -1.60 -7.63
N LEU A 268 -5.95 -2.11 -6.61
CA LEU A 268 -6.05 -3.54 -6.28
C LEU A 268 -7.49 -4.00 -6.49
N CYS A 269 -7.69 -5.25 -6.89
CA CYS A 269 -9.01 -5.88 -6.94
C CYS A 269 -8.87 -7.37 -6.65
N PHE A 270 -9.68 -7.88 -5.73
CA PHE A 270 -9.70 -9.29 -5.32
C PHE A 270 -11.12 -9.86 -5.45
N LYS A 271 -11.24 -11.14 -5.80
CA LYS A 271 -12.52 -11.85 -6.02
C LYS A 271 -12.81 -12.88 -4.92
N GLU A 272 -14.04 -13.37 -4.91
CA GLU A 272 -14.48 -14.52 -4.11
C GLU A 272 -13.89 -15.86 -4.62
N ASP A 273 -13.53 -15.95 -5.90
CA ASP A 273 -12.74 -17.08 -6.44
C ASP A 273 -11.24 -16.95 -6.14
N ASP A 274 -10.91 -16.08 -5.18
CA ASP A 274 -9.57 -15.78 -4.67
C ASP A 274 -8.64 -15.12 -5.73
N SER A 275 -9.00 -15.07 -7.02
CA SER A 275 -8.20 -14.38 -8.03
C SER A 275 -8.25 -12.85 -7.90
N GLY A 276 -7.24 -12.15 -8.40
CA GLY A 276 -7.25 -10.69 -8.38
C GLY A 276 -6.40 -10.03 -9.46
N ARG A 277 -6.31 -8.70 -9.41
CA ARG A 277 -5.49 -7.87 -10.31
C ARG A 277 -4.88 -6.65 -9.63
N ILE A 278 -3.71 -6.23 -10.12
CA ILE A 278 -3.06 -4.96 -9.80
C ILE A 278 -2.79 -4.13 -11.07
N PHE A 279 -2.99 -2.81 -10.98
CA PHE A 279 -2.64 -1.86 -12.05
C PHE A 279 -2.05 -0.57 -11.47
N PHE A 280 -0.86 -0.17 -11.93
CA PHE A 280 -0.24 1.12 -11.65
C PHE A 280 -0.73 2.19 -12.62
N GLY A 281 -0.91 3.42 -12.14
CA GLY A 281 -1.48 4.54 -12.89
C GLY A 281 -3.01 4.61 -12.86
N ASP A 282 -3.68 3.59 -12.32
CA ASP A 282 -5.14 3.56 -12.30
C ASP A 282 -5.73 4.64 -11.39
N GLN A 283 -6.75 5.34 -11.88
CA GLN A 283 -7.50 6.38 -11.17
C GLN A 283 -8.96 5.94 -10.88
N GLY A 284 -9.36 4.74 -11.33
CA GLY A 284 -10.71 4.21 -11.15
C GLY A 284 -11.75 4.79 -12.12
N PRO A 285 -13.00 4.28 -12.07
CA PRO A 285 -14.10 4.81 -12.86
C PRO A 285 -14.59 6.17 -12.32
N ALA A 286 -15.15 6.98 -13.21
CA ALA A 286 -15.82 8.22 -12.82
C ALA A 286 -17.04 7.91 -11.91
N GLY A 287 -17.20 8.68 -10.83
CA GLY A 287 -18.30 8.50 -9.89
C GLY A 287 -18.13 7.35 -8.88
N GLN A 288 -16.95 6.72 -8.79
CA GLN A 288 -16.62 5.82 -7.69
C GLN A 288 -16.79 6.52 -6.32
N GLN A 289 -17.12 5.75 -5.29
CA GLN A 289 -17.15 6.25 -3.91
C GLN A 289 -15.72 6.56 -3.45
N THR A 290 -15.54 7.54 -2.57
CA THR A 290 -14.20 7.94 -2.11
C THR A 290 -14.18 8.43 -0.67
N THR A 291 -13.06 8.25 0.01
CA THR A 291 -12.72 8.95 1.26
C THR A 291 -11.31 9.53 1.18
N SER A 292 -11.05 10.64 1.88
CA SER A 292 -9.71 11.25 1.92
C SER A 292 -8.78 10.42 2.81
N PHE A 293 -7.51 10.34 2.43
CA PHE A 293 -6.47 9.87 3.34
C PHE A 293 -6.23 10.92 4.43
N LEU A 294 -5.90 10.45 5.64
CA LEU A 294 -5.60 11.29 6.80
C LEU A 294 -4.09 11.32 7.04
N PRO A 295 -3.47 12.49 7.26
CA PRO A 295 -2.07 12.58 7.65
C PRO A 295 -1.88 12.15 9.12
N SER A 296 -0.71 11.60 9.42
CA SER A 296 -0.16 11.48 10.77
C SER A 296 0.92 12.54 10.95
N ASP A 297 0.78 13.42 11.94
CA ASP A 297 1.71 14.52 12.23
C ASP A 297 2.08 15.37 10.99
N GLY A 298 1.08 15.62 10.13
CA GLY A 298 1.23 16.38 8.89
C GLY A 298 1.84 15.60 7.71
N GLN A 299 2.14 14.31 7.87
CA GLN A 299 2.77 13.46 6.86
C GLN A 299 1.91 12.25 6.50
N PHE A 300 2.00 11.80 5.26
CA PHE A 300 1.32 10.59 4.78
C PHE A 300 2.31 9.42 4.80
N VAL A 301 2.55 8.86 5.98
CA VAL A 301 3.47 7.73 6.19
C VAL A 301 2.85 6.36 5.91
N THR A 302 1.51 6.27 5.89
CA THR A 302 0.74 5.09 5.46
C THR A 302 -0.66 5.52 5.03
N TYR A 303 -1.45 4.61 4.44
CA TYR A 303 -2.79 4.89 3.94
C TYR A 303 -3.84 4.84 5.06
N VAL A 304 -3.92 5.91 5.86
CA VAL A 304 -4.92 6.03 6.93
C VAL A 304 -6.22 6.65 6.40
N VAL A 305 -7.37 6.08 6.75
CA VAL A 305 -8.72 6.65 6.52
C VAL A 305 -9.47 6.82 7.84
N GLY A 306 -10.46 7.71 7.86
CA GLY A 306 -11.34 7.91 9.02
C GLY A 306 -12.71 7.26 8.83
N VAL A 307 -13.01 6.24 9.61
CA VAL A 307 -14.35 5.64 9.69
C VAL A 307 -15.18 6.43 10.72
N GLU A 308 -16.39 6.84 10.32
CA GLU A 308 -17.32 7.58 11.19
C GLU A 308 -18.20 6.65 12.03
N SER A 309 -18.65 5.52 11.47
CA SER A 309 -19.34 4.47 12.22
C SER A 309 -19.33 3.12 11.48
N CYS A 310 -19.46 2.06 12.26
CA CYS A 310 -19.80 0.71 11.80
C CYS A 310 -21.31 0.50 11.87
N CYS A 311 -21.89 -0.08 10.83
CA CYS A 311 -23.28 -0.49 10.80
C CYS A 311 -23.39 -2.00 10.51
N VAL A 312 -24.30 -2.67 11.21
CA VAL A 312 -24.60 -4.10 11.04
C VAL A 312 -26.08 -4.27 10.75
N GLY A 313 -26.41 -4.83 9.58
CA GLY A 313 -27.76 -4.74 9.01
C GLY A 313 -28.17 -3.27 8.86
N SER A 314 -29.35 -2.93 9.39
CA SER A 314 -29.89 -1.57 9.40
C SER A 314 -29.50 -0.70 10.61
N SER A 315 -28.77 -1.23 11.60
CA SER A 315 -28.32 -0.42 12.76
C SER A 315 -26.92 0.11 12.53
N CYS A 316 -26.71 1.42 12.65
CA CYS A 316 -25.39 2.00 12.86
C CYS A 316 -25.13 2.13 14.36
N ILE A 317 -23.90 1.83 14.78
CA ILE A 317 -23.57 1.65 16.20
C ILE A 317 -22.89 2.92 16.73
N ASP A 318 -23.42 3.51 17.79
CA ASP A 318 -22.86 4.71 18.40
C ASP A 318 -21.44 4.49 18.94
N GLN A 319 -20.61 5.54 18.84
CA GLN A 319 -19.21 5.55 19.27
C GLN A 319 -18.37 4.44 18.61
N THR A 320 -18.55 4.28 17.29
CA THR A 320 -17.74 3.38 16.45
C THR A 320 -16.92 4.12 15.40
N ASN A 321 -16.53 5.36 15.70
CA ASN A 321 -15.59 6.15 14.90
C ASN A 321 -14.14 5.76 15.23
N PHE A 322 -13.31 5.54 14.22
CA PHE A 322 -11.90 5.19 14.39
C PHE A 322 -11.07 5.53 13.15
N LYS A 323 -9.75 5.58 13.31
CA LYS A 323 -8.82 5.59 12.16
C LYS A 323 -8.55 4.15 11.74
N ALA A 324 -8.47 3.89 10.45
CA ALA A 324 -8.09 2.59 9.91
C ALA A 324 -6.93 2.74 8.92
N ILE A 325 -5.92 1.87 9.01
CA ILE A 325 -4.93 1.67 7.96
C ILE A 325 -5.60 0.84 6.85
N VAL A 326 -5.38 1.17 5.58
CA VAL A 326 -5.88 0.40 4.43
C VAL A 326 -4.72 -0.42 3.89
N ASP A 327 -4.73 -1.72 4.20
CA ASP A 327 -3.54 -2.56 4.09
C ASP A 327 -3.83 -3.88 3.36
N SER A 328 -3.19 -4.08 2.20
CA SER A 328 -3.21 -5.37 1.52
C SER A 328 -2.14 -6.34 2.05
N GLY A 329 -1.19 -5.89 2.88
CA GLY A 329 -0.24 -6.74 3.59
C GLY A 329 -0.87 -7.53 4.75
N THR A 330 -2.17 -7.36 4.99
CA THR A 330 -2.92 -8.17 5.96
C THR A 330 -4.18 -8.78 5.35
N SER A 331 -4.40 -10.06 5.67
CA SER A 331 -5.46 -10.90 5.10
C SER A 331 -6.84 -10.54 5.68
N PHE A 332 -6.90 -10.15 6.95
CA PHE A 332 -8.13 -9.90 7.70
C PHE A 332 -8.23 -8.48 8.26
N THR A 333 -9.45 -8.08 8.59
CA THR A 333 -9.75 -6.74 9.10
C THR A 333 -9.70 -6.71 10.62
N PHE A 334 -8.94 -5.77 11.16
CA PHE A 334 -8.76 -5.57 12.60
C PHE A 334 -9.50 -4.31 13.04
N LEU A 335 -10.22 -4.38 14.16
CA LEU A 335 -10.96 -3.27 14.73
C LEU A 335 -10.35 -2.90 16.10
N PRO A 336 -10.33 -1.60 16.49
CA PRO A 336 -9.95 -1.21 17.85
C PRO A 336 -10.81 -1.93 18.87
N ASP A 337 -10.24 -2.37 19.99
CA ASP A 337 -10.87 -3.38 20.86
C ASP A 337 -12.24 -2.96 21.39
N GLN A 338 -12.44 -1.67 21.68
CA GLN A 338 -13.75 -1.13 22.09
C GLN A 338 -14.78 -1.17 20.96
N ILE A 339 -14.34 -0.99 19.71
CA ILE A 339 -15.20 -1.02 18.51
C ILE A 339 -15.51 -2.48 18.15
N TYR A 340 -14.51 -3.36 18.17
CA TYR A 340 -14.65 -4.80 18.01
C TYR A 340 -15.77 -5.34 18.90
N ASN A 341 -15.67 -5.12 20.22
CA ASN A 341 -16.64 -5.61 21.20
C ASN A 341 -18.08 -5.13 20.97
N ARG A 342 -18.29 -3.92 20.42
CA ARG A 342 -19.62 -3.41 20.05
C ARG A 342 -20.14 -4.04 18.77
N VAL A 343 -19.30 -4.11 17.74
CA VAL A 343 -19.62 -4.67 16.42
C VAL A 343 -19.99 -6.15 16.52
N VAL A 344 -19.19 -6.96 17.21
CA VAL A 344 -19.46 -8.40 17.36
C VAL A 344 -20.75 -8.66 18.14
N LYS A 345 -21.09 -7.82 19.12
CA LYS A 345 -22.33 -7.94 19.90
C LYS A 345 -23.57 -7.61 19.06
N GLU A 346 -23.53 -6.56 18.25
CA GLU A 346 -24.64 -6.21 17.34
C GLU A 346 -24.82 -7.26 16.23
N PHE A 347 -23.72 -7.88 15.77
CA PHE A 347 -23.76 -8.99 14.82
C PHE A 347 -24.36 -10.26 15.44
N ASP A 348 -23.89 -10.67 16.62
CA ASP A 348 -24.39 -11.83 17.37
C ASP A 348 -25.90 -11.72 17.65
N GLY A 349 -26.37 -10.53 18.02
CA GLY A 349 -27.80 -10.25 18.23
C GLY A 349 -28.68 -10.29 16.96
N LYS A 350 -28.09 -10.40 15.76
CA LYS A 350 -28.79 -10.44 14.47
C LYS A 350 -28.61 -11.74 13.69
N VAL A 351 -27.65 -12.58 14.07
CA VAL A 351 -27.43 -13.89 13.45
C VAL A 351 -28.41 -14.90 14.05
N ASN A 352 -29.32 -15.41 13.22
CA ASN A 352 -30.22 -16.50 13.60
C ASN A 352 -29.53 -17.87 13.37
N ALA A 353 -28.48 -18.16 14.15
CA ALA A 353 -27.78 -19.45 14.13
C ALA A 353 -27.11 -19.76 15.47
N THR A 354 -26.90 -21.06 15.74
CA THR A 354 -26.27 -21.51 16.98
C THR A 354 -24.77 -21.21 16.98
N LYS A 355 -24.30 -20.44 17.96
CA LYS A 355 -22.88 -20.14 18.17
C LYS A 355 -22.05 -21.43 18.34
N ALA A 356 -20.85 -21.44 17.79
CA ALA A 356 -19.90 -22.54 17.84
C ALA A 356 -18.45 -22.04 17.88
N SER A 357 -17.51 -22.96 18.10
CA SER A 357 -16.08 -22.74 17.96
C SER A 357 -15.52 -23.78 17.00
N PHE A 358 -14.55 -23.39 16.19
CA PHE A 358 -13.89 -24.26 15.20
C PHE A 358 -12.38 -24.23 15.45
N GLU A 359 -11.76 -25.40 15.58
CA GLU A 359 -10.33 -25.51 15.81
C GLU A 359 -9.53 -25.00 14.59
N GLY A 360 -8.46 -24.24 14.83
CA GLY A 360 -7.64 -23.64 13.79
C GLY A 360 -8.14 -22.29 13.22
N TYR A 361 -9.26 -21.76 13.70
CA TYR A 361 -9.80 -20.46 13.27
C TYR A 361 -9.71 -19.42 14.40
N PRO A 362 -9.24 -18.19 14.15
CA PRO A 362 -8.98 -17.20 15.21
C PRO A 362 -10.24 -16.49 15.74
N TRP A 363 -11.34 -16.52 14.97
CA TRP A 363 -12.52 -15.70 15.27
C TRP A 363 -13.38 -16.23 16.43
N GLN A 364 -13.79 -15.33 17.32
CA GLN A 364 -14.59 -15.67 18.51
C GLN A 364 -16.11 -15.76 18.24
N TYR A 365 -16.56 -15.25 17.10
CA TYR A 365 -17.98 -15.15 16.72
C TYR A 365 -18.25 -16.00 15.49
N CYS A 366 -18.31 -17.32 15.73
CA CYS A 366 -18.63 -18.33 14.74
C CYS A 366 -19.94 -19.04 15.04
N TYR A 367 -20.58 -19.56 14.00
CA TYR A 367 -21.92 -20.15 14.05
C TYR A 367 -21.97 -21.42 13.20
N LYS A 368 -22.86 -22.35 13.56
CA LYS A 368 -23.13 -23.56 12.76
C LYS A 368 -23.92 -23.19 11.51
N SER A 369 -23.57 -23.80 10.39
CA SER A 369 -24.41 -23.79 9.19
C SER A 369 -25.61 -24.72 9.39
N SER A 370 -26.71 -24.47 8.66
CA SER A 370 -27.85 -25.39 8.60
C SER A 370 -27.67 -26.39 7.45
N SER A 371 -28.49 -27.44 7.41
CA SER A 371 -28.59 -28.35 6.26
C SER A 371 -29.14 -27.67 5.00
N GLU A 372 -29.76 -26.50 5.13
CA GLU A 372 -30.28 -25.67 4.03
C GLU A 372 -29.24 -24.63 3.56
N GLY A 373 -28.05 -24.61 4.18
CA GLY A 373 -26.97 -23.66 3.90
C GLY A 373 -26.80 -22.58 4.99
N LEU A 374 -26.13 -21.48 4.61
CA LEU A 374 -25.93 -20.34 5.51
C LEU A 374 -27.25 -19.56 5.70
N PRO A 375 -27.54 -19.06 6.91
CA PRO A 375 -28.64 -18.14 7.13
C PRO A 375 -28.36 -16.79 6.45
N LYS A 376 -29.36 -15.91 6.41
CA LYS A 376 -29.17 -14.52 5.95
C LYS A 376 -28.15 -13.81 6.85
N ILE A 377 -26.95 -13.57 6.31
CA ILE A 377 -25.87 -12.85 6.99
C ILE A 377 -26.24 -11.36 7.12
N PRO A 378 -26.10 -10.74 8.32
CA PRO A 378 -26.22 -9.30 8.47
C PRO A 378 -25.13 -8.57 7.68
N SER A 379 -25.51 -7.61 6.83
CA SER A 379 -24.56 -6.78 6.08
C SER A 379 -23.68 -5.94 7.02
N PHE A 380 -22.38 -5.90 6.76
CA PHE A 380 -21.46 -4.98 7.45
C PHE A 380 -21.26 -3.74 6.58
N THR A 381 -21.32 -2.54 7.15
CA THR A 381 -21.03 -1.29 6.44
C THR A 381 -20.13 -0.38 7.26
N LEU A 382 -19.07 0.14 6.65
CA LEU A 382 -18.28 1.25 7.17
C LEU A 382 -18.83 2.56 6.58
N LYS A 383 -19.11 3.54 7.44
CA LYS A 383 -19.49 4.91 7.04
C LYS A 383 -18.28 5.82 7.05
N PHE A 384 -18.20 6.68 6.06
CA PHE A 384 -17.14 7.67 5.89
C PHE A 384 -17.75 9.07 5.70
N MET A 385 -16.92 10.09 5.90
CA MET A 385 -17.25 11.49 5.64
C MET A 385 -17.91 11.69 4.26
N MET A 386 -18.71 12.76 4.16
CA MET A 386 -19.46 13.12 2.94
C MET A 386 -20.51 12.06 2.53
N ASN A 387 -21.04 11.29 3.50
CA ASN A 387 -22.02 10.22 3.32
C ASN A 387 -21.54 9.01 2.47
N SER A 388 -20.24 8.90 2.19
CA SER A 388 -19.71 7.73 1.49
C SER A 388 -19.87 6.46 2.34
N SER A 389 -20.29 5.37 1.70
CA SER A 389 -20.59 4.11 2.39
C SER A 389 -19.86 2.95 1.72
N PHE A 390 -19.18 2.13 2.52
CA PHE A 390 -18.50 0.91 2.09
C PHE A 390 -19.23 -0.29 2.67
N VAL A 391 -20.00 -0.99 1.83
CA VAL A 391 -20.73 -2.20 2.24
C VAL A 391 -19.83 -3.39 1.94
N VAL A 392 -19.31 -4.06 2.98
CA VAL A 392 -18.45 -5.23 2.81
C VAL A 392 -19.17 -6.27 1.94
N GLN A 393 -18.46 -6.91 1.00
CA GLN A 393 -19.05 -7.95 0.14
C GLN A 393 -19.55 -9.10 1.00
N ASP A 394 -18.62 -9.80 1.64
CA ASP A 394 -18.90 -10.86 2.60
C ASP A 394 -18.17 -10.55 3.91
N PRO A 395 -18.89 -10.22 4.99
CA PRO A 395 -18.27 -9.96 6.29
C PRO A 395 -17.89 -11.25 7.03
N VAL A 396 -18.16 -12.43 6.45
CA VAL A 396 -17.97 -13.73 7.10
C VAL A 396 -16.99 -14.62 6.33
N PHE A 397 -16.18 -15.38 7.06
CA PHE A 397 -15.41 -16.48 6.52
C PHE A 397 -16.23 -17.77 6.64
N VAL A 398 -16.37 -18.53 5.55
CA VAL A 398 -17.15 -19.77 5.51
C VAL A 398 -16.24 -20.98 5.75
N ILE A 399 -16.63 -21.83 6.70
CA ILE A 399 -15.88 -23.04 7.07
C ILE A 399 -16.53 -24.24 6.39
N TYR A 400 -15.77 -24.90 5.52
CA TYR A 400 -16.20 -26.08 4.78
C TYR A 400 -15.71 -27.37 5.44
N GLY A 401 -16.59 -28.36 5.52
CA GLY A 401 -16.26 -29.76 5.81
C GLY A 401 -16.49 -30.64 4.58
N SER A 402 -16.37 -31.96 4.75
CA SER A 402 -16.48 -32.94 3.66
C SER A 402 -17.85 -33.01 2.97
N GLN A 403 -18.88 -32.38 3.54
CA GLN A 403 -20.26 -32.36 3.02
C GLN A 403 -20.77 -30.94 2.72
N GLY A 404 -19.88 -29.95 2.62
CA GLY A 404 -20.22 -28.54 2.37
C GLY A 404 -19.97 -27.65 3.59
N ALA A 405 -20.60 -26.47 3.63
CA ALA A 405 -20.42 -25.51 4.72
C ALA A 405 -20.91 -26.08 6.06
N VAL A 406 -20.01 -26.17 7.04
CA VAL A 406 -20.31 -26.63 8.42
C VAL A 406 -20.49 -25.46 9.38
N GLY A 407 -19.97 -24.29 9.04
CA GLY A 407 -20.11 -23.07 9.83
C GLY A 407 -19.60 -21.84 9.11
N PHE A 408 -19.67 -20.71 9.79
CA PHE A 408 -19.12 -19.44 9.35
C PHE A 408 -18.75 -18.57 10.55
N CYS A 409 -17.82 -17.66 10.36
CA CYS A 409 -17.34 -16.73 11.39
C CYS A 409 -17.39 -15.29 10.89
N LEU A 410 -17.72 -14.34 11.74
CA LEU A 410 -17.50 -12.91 11.43
C LEU A 410 -15.99 -12.68 11.29
N ALA A 411 -15.54 -12.30 10.09
CA ALA A 411 -14.12 -12.23 9.72
C ALA A 411 -13.46 -10.91 10.14
N VAL A 412 -13.57 -10.57 11.42
CA VAL A 412 -12.88 -9.43 12.03
C VAL A 412 -12.24 -9.83 13.35
N GLU A 413 -11.15 -9.15 13.71
CA GLU A 413 -10.36 -9.43 14.90
C GLU A 413 -10.10 -8.16 15.73
N PRO A 414 -9.81 -8.26 17.04
CA PRO A 414 -9.37 -7.12 17.85
C PRO A 414 -7.93 -6.75 17.48
N SER A 415 -7.66 -5.46 17.31
CA SER A 415 -6.33 -4.94 16.93
C SER A 415 -5.33 -4.84 18.09
N GLY A 416 -5.80 -4.87 19.35
CA GLY A 416 -4.98 -4.65 20.54
C GLY A 416 -4.61 -3.18 20.80
N ILE A 417 -5.12 -2.24 19.99
CA ILE A 417 -4.74 -0.81 19.95
C ILE A 417 -5.92 0.08 19.54
N ASP A 418 -5.72 1.40 19.49
CA ASP A 418 -6.74 2.40 19.13
C ASP A 418 -6.83 2.74 17.62
N ILE A 419 -6.19 1.95 16.75
CA ILE A 419 -6.23 2.09 15.28
C ILE A 419 -6.58 0.73 14.65
N GLY A 420 -7.55 0.72 13.74
CA GLY A 420 -7.94 -0.49 13.01
C GLY A 420 -7.15 -0.68 11.72
N THR A 421 -7.41 -1.79 11.04
CA THR A 421 -6.87 -2.08 9.71
C THR A 421 -7.94 -2.70 8.84
N ILE A 422 -8.21 -2.10 7.68
CA ILE A 422 -9.05 -2.68 6.62
C ILE A 422 -8.14 -3.59 5.78
N GLY A 423 -8.30 -4.90 5.97
CA GLY A 423 -7.51 -5.93 5.30
C GLY A 423 -8.10 -6.39 3.97
N GLN A 424 -7.39 -7.31 3.29
CA GLN A 424 -7.80 -7.87 1.99
C GLN A 424 -9.24 -8.39 1.99
N ASN A 425 -9.68 -9.09 3.05
CA ASN A 425 -11.03 -9.64 3.14
C ASN A 425 -12.15 -8.62 2.97
N PHE A 426 -11.92 -7.36 3.36
CA PHE A 426 -12.89 -6.28 3.15
C PHE A 426 -12.74 -5.64 1.77
N MET A 427 -11.57 -5.72 1.13
CA MET A 427 -11.31 -5.24 -0.24
C MET A 427 -11.90 -6.16 -1.33
N THR A 428 -12.21 -7.42 -1.00
CA THR A 428 -12.80 -8.38 -1.94
C THR A 428 -14.14 -7.90 -2.53
N GLY A 429 -14.34 -8.12 -3.83
CA GLY A 429 -15.51 -7.65 -4.59
C GLY A 429 -15.45 -6.15 -4.98
N TYR A 430 -14.32 -5.49 -4.72
CA TYR A 430 -14.09 -4.08 -5.04
C TYR A 430 -12.79 -3.86 -5.82
N ARG A 431 -12.83 -2.91 -6.75
CA ARG A 431 -11.65 -2.22 -7.27
C ARG A 431 -11.33 -1.09 -6.29
N MET A 432 -10.29 -1.29 -5.49
CA MET A 432 -9.77 -0.35 -4.50
C MET A 432 -8.69 0.51 -5.15
N VAL A 433 -8.88 1.83 -5.17
CA VAL A 433 -8.01 2.77 -5.89
C VAL A 433 -7.30 3.68 -4.91
N PHE A 434 -5.97 3.57 -4.85
CA PHE A 434 -5.11 4.41 -4.04
C PHE A 434 -4.67 5.61 -4.90
N ASP A 435 -5.48 6.67 -4.88
CA ASP A 435 -5.21 7.90 -5.64
C ASP A 435 -4.30 8.83 -4.83
N ARG A 436 -3.00 8.60 -4.97
CA ARG A 436 -1.94 9.31 -4.24
C ARG A 436 -1.67 10.71 -4.80
N GLU A 437 -2.11 11.03 -6.03
CA GLU A 437 -2.10 12.40 -6.56
C GLU A 437 -3.11 13.29 -5.83
N ASN A 438 -4.29 12.76 -5.54
CA ASN A 438 -5.40 13.50 -4.90
C ASN A 438 -5.62 13.13 -3.42
N LEU A 439 -4.71 12.33 -2.84
CA LEU A 439 -4.70 11.91 -1.43
C LEU A 439 -6.03 11.28 -0.97
N LYS A 440 -6.56 10.34 -1.74
CA LYS A 440 -7.83 9.66 -1.44
C LYS A 440 -7.82 8.17 -1.78
N LEU A 441 -8.62 7.41 -1.04
CA LEU A 441 -9.03 6.06 -1.40
C LEU A 441 -10.33 6.15 -2.22
N GLY A 442 -10.39 5.46 -3.36
CA GLY A 442 -11.61 5.22 -4.13
C GLY A 442 -12.02 3.75 -4.08
N TRP A 443 -13.33 3.48 -4.22
CA TRP A 443 -13.84 2.12 -4.38
C TRP A 443 -15.07 2.05 -5.30
N SER A 444 -15.11 0.99 -6.10
CA SER A 444 -16.26 0.62 -6.93
C SER A 444 -16.39 -0.90 -6.99
N ARG A 445 -17.63 -1.42 -6.96
CA ARG A 445 -17.89 -2.85 -7.17
C ARG A 445 -17.25 -3.31 -8.49
N SER A 446 -16.57 -4.45 -8.49
CA SER A 446 -15.86 -4.93 -9.66
C SER A 446 -15.67 -6.45 -9.61
N ASP A 447 -15.90 -7.11 -10.74
CA ASP A 447 -15.48 -8.51 -10.96
C ASP A 447 -14.05 -8.57 -11.53
N CYS A 448 -13.19 -7.67 -11.05
CA CYS A 448 -11.78 -7.49 -11.41
C CYS A 448 -11.49 -7.67 -12.92
N GLU A 449 -12.31 -7.04 -13.77
CA GLU A 449 -12.19 -7.15 -15.24
C GLU A 449 -10.79 -6.77 -15.73
N ASP A 450 -10.37 -7.34 -16.87
CA ASP A 450 -9.06 -7.03 -17.42
C ASP A 450 -9.07 -5.66 -18.12
N LEU A 451 -8.53 -4.65 -17.43
CA LEU A 451 -8.50 -3.26 -17.92
C LEU A 451 -7.54 -3.06 -19.11
N THR A 452 -6.81 -4.10 -19.52
CA THR A 452 -5.95 -4.08 -20.71
C THR A 452 -6.74 -4.15 -22.01
N ASP A 453 -7.92 -4.80 -21.98
CA ASP A 453 -8.86 -4.87 -23.08
C ASP A 453 -9.85 -3.70 -23.02
N GLY A 454 -9.56 -2.63 -23.79
CA GLY A 454 -10.32 -1.37 -23.81
C GLY A 454 -11.79 -1.43 -24.26
N ASN A 455 -12.40 -2.61 -24.34
CA ASN A 455 -13.78 -2.85 -24.77
C ASN A 455 -14.78 -3.02 -23.61
N ARG A 456 -14.34 -2.98 -22.35
CA ARG A 456 -15.25 -2.98 -21.18
C ARG A 456 -14.88 -1.92 -20.14
N LEU A 457 -15.51 -0.75 -20.30
CA LEU A 457 -15.85 0.11 -19.17
C LEU A 457 -17.39 0.05 -19.03
N PRO A 458 -17.92 -0.71 -18.06
CA PRO A 458 -19.36 -0.72 -17.80
C PRO A 458 -19.84 0.68 -17.43
N LEU A 459 -20.72 1.26 -18.25
CA LEU A 459 -21.53 2.41 -17.87
C LEU A 459 -22.45 1.95 -16.72
N ALA A 460 -22.39 2.65 -15.58
CA ALA A 460 -23.19 2.31 -14.41
C ALA A 460 -24.70 2.36 -14.71
N PRO A 461 -25.52 1.42 -14.18
CA PRO A 461 -26.97 1.56 -14.21
C PRO A 461 -27.43 2.75 -13.36
N ALA A 462 -28.36 3.55 -13.88
CA ALA A 462 -28.86 4.75 -13.21
C ALA A 462 -30.13 4.49 -12.37
N ASN A 463 -30.16 5.05 -11.15
CA ASN A 463 -31.29 5.16 -10.20
C ASN A 463 -31.85 3.81 -9.66
N GLY A 464 -32.39 3.69 -8.45
CA GLY A 464 -32.56 4.54 -7.25
C GLY A 464 -33.16 3.61 -6.15
N SER A 465 -33.06 3.81 -4.83
CA SER A 465 -33.42 4.98 -4.03
C SER A 465 -32.84 4.88 -2.60
N SER A 466 -32.68 6.01 -1.91
CA SER A 466 -32.31 6.08 -0.47
C SER A 466 -33.57 6.08 0.42
N PRO A 467 -33.46 5.87 1.76
CA PRO A 467 -33.32 7.04 2.64
C PRO A 467 -32.48 6.86 3.93
N ASN A 468 -31.73 7.92 4.30
CA ASN A 468 -31.62 8.58 5.64
C ASN A 468 -31.25 7.75 6.92
N SER A 469 -30.59 8.27 7.98
CA SER A 469 -29.89 9.55 8.25
C SER A 469 -29.08 9.48 9.58
N LEU A 470 -27.92 10.17 9.60
CA LEU A 470 -27.27 11.03 10.66
C LEU A 470 -28.05 11.38 11.98
N PRO A 471 -27.44 11.90 13.10
CA PRO A 471 -26.06 12.48 13.28
C PRO A 471 -25.32 12.34 14.68
N THR A 472 -24.00 12.69 14.74
CA THR A 472 -23.23 13.46 15.80
C THR A 472 -23.17 12.97 17.30
N GLU A 473 -22.14 13.23 18.15
CA GLU A 473 -20.85 13.98 18.09
C GLU A 473 -19.86 13.65 19.27
N GLN A 474 -18.56 14.00 19.10
CA GLN A 474 -17.56 14.47 20.12
C GLN A 474 -17.13 13.56 21.31
N GLN A 475 -15.86 13.57 21.81
CA GLN A 475 -14.55 14.08 21.31
C GLN A 475 -13.36 13.53 22.15
N ASN A 476 -12.14 13.61 21.57
CA ASN A 476 -10.80 13.70 22.19
C ASN A 476 -9.90 12.46 22.50
N THR A 477 -8.71 12.59 21.90
CA THR A 477 -7.39 11.88 21.87
C THR A 477 -6.59 11.87 23.22
N PRO A 478 -5.46 11.12 23.41
CA PRO A 478 -4.35 11.00 22.43
C PRO A 478 -3.35 9.80 22.41
N ASN A 479 -2.50 9.85 21.37
CA ASN A 479 -1.15 9.28 21.18
C ASN A 479 -0.99 7.83 20.66
N SER A 480 0.10 7.63 19.91
CA SER A 480 0.17 6.67 18.79
C SER A 480 1.46 5.85 18.71
N SER A 481 1.33 4.59 18.28
CA SER A 481 2.42 3.74 17.78
C SER A 481 1.85 2.73 16.77
N GLY A 482 2.49 2.58 15.60
CA GLY A 482 1.99 1.75 14.49
C GLY A 482 2.17 0.23 14.70
N VAL A 483 1.28 -0.56 14.10
CA VAL A 483 1.15 -2.02 14.26
C VAL A 483 0.89 -2.70 12.91
N SER A 484 1.14 -4.01 12.85
CA SER A 484 1.14 -4.93 11.69
C SER A 484 0.76 -6.35 12.20
N PRO A 485 0.65 -7.42 11.38
CA PRO A 485 -0.48 -8.34 11.50
C PRO A 485 -0.40 -9.43 12.58
N ALA A 486 -1.56 -9.97 12.98
CA ALA A 486 -1.65 -11.28 13.61
C ALA A 486 -1.64 -12.39 12.54
N VAL A 487 -0.84 -13.44 12.74
CA VAL A 487 -0.81 -14.64 11.89
C VAL A 487 -1.64 -15.73 12.56
N ALA A 488 -2.48 -16.43 11.78
CA ALA A 488 -3.22 -17.59 12.28
C ALA A 488 -2.25 -18.73 12.66
N GLY A 489 -2.18 -19.05 13.96
CA GLY A 489 -1.20 -19.99 14.49
C GLY A 489 -1.35 -21.42 13.97
N ARG A 490 -0.24 -22.03 13.55
CA ARG A 490 -0.14 -23.46 13.19
C ARG A 490 0.44 -24.28 14.34
N THR A 491 -0.17 -25.42 14.65
CA THR A 491 0.35 -26.43 15.59
C THR A 491 1.41 -27.31 14.92
N PRO A 492 2.51 -27.70 15.60
CA PRO A 492 3.53 -28.56 15.01
C PRO A 492 3.04 -29.99 14.70
N SER A 493 3.42 -30.52 13.55
CA SER A 493 3.18 -31.92 13.18
C SER A 493 4.15 -32.86 13.90
N ASN A 494 3.68 -33.59 14.91
CA ASN A 494 4.47 -34.62 15.59
C ASN A 494 4.65 -35.88 14.72
N SER A 495 5.88 -36.13 14.25
CA SER A 495 6.30 -37.43 13.73
C SER A 495 6.91 -38.29 14.86
N ALA A 496 6.35 -39.48 15.06
CA ALA A 496 6.71 -40.32 16.20
C ALA A 496 8.06 -41.04 16.02
N ALA A 497 8.95 -40.90 17.00
CA ALA A 497 10.13 -41.77 17.16
C ALA A 497 10.16 -42.33 18.59
N ARG A 498 10.27 -43.67 18.71
CA ARG A 498 10.40 -44.37 20.00
C ARG A 498 11.84 -44.35 20.49
N THR A 499 12.06 -44.01 21.75
CA THR A 499 13.15 -44.59 22.58
C THR A 499 12.79 -44.58 24.06
N SER A 500 13.57 -45.29 24.87
CA SER A 500 13.17 -45.91 26.14
C SER A 500 13.31 -45.07 27.41
N ARG A 501 12.38 -45.33 28.34
CA ARG A 501 12.50 -45.29 29.82
C ARG A 501 13.84 -44.82 30.43
N GLY A 502 13.77 -43.81 31.29
CA GLY A 502 14.74 -43.51 32.35
C GLY A 502 14.06 -42.70 33.46
N MET A 503 14.16 -43.14 34.73
CA MET A 503 13.39 -42.59 35.85
C MET A 503 14.31 -42.23 37.02
N SER A 504 14.37 -40.94 37.42
CA SER A 504 14.82 -40.46 38.74
C SER A 504 14.46 -38.96 38.87
N PHE A 505 13.54 -38.51 39.74
CA PHE A 505 13.59 -38.34 41.21
C PHE A 505 14.53 -37.22 41.75
N LYS A 506 13.90 -36.16 42.30
CA LYS A 506 14.34 -35.27 43.41
C LYS A 506 15.49 -34.27 43.12
N LEU A 507 15.63 -33.09 43.76
CA LEU A 507 14.83 -32.34 44.78
C LEU A 507 15.24 -30.84 44.78
N CYS A 508 14.37 -29.93 45.27
CA CYS A 508 14.69 -28.70 46.07
C CYS A 508 15.67 -27.63 45.50
N LEU A 509 15.73 -26.38 46.01
CA LEU A 509 14.77 -25.41 46.60
C LEU A 509 15.52 -24.05 46.73
N THR A 510 14.84 -22.94 47.07
CA THR A 510 15.39 -21.60 47.43
C THR A 510 15.94 -20.75 46.27
N LYS A 511 15.79 -19.41 46.25
CA LYS A 511 15.10 -18.47 47.17
C LYS A 511 14.66 -17.18 46.44
N LEU A 512 13.65 -16.50 47.03
CA LEU A 512 13.08 -15.22 46.57
C LEU A 512 13.67 -14.00 47.32
N LEU A 513 13.32 -12.79 46.86
CA LEU A 513 13.44 -11.45 47.52
C LEU A 513 14.85 -10.82 47.55
N PHE A 514 15.04 -9.59 47.06
CA PHE A 514 14.50 -8.36 47.67
C PHE A 514 14.25 -7.22 46.66
N GLN A 515 13.41 -6.24 47.04
CA GLN A 515 13.18 -4.98 46.32
C GLN A 515 13.33 -3.76 47.26
N LEU A 516 13.48 -2.57 46.65
CA LEU A 516 13.19 -1.23 47.19
C LEU A 516 14.08 -0.67 48.33
N LEU A 517 14.86 0.38 48.01
CA LEU A 517 14.71 1.77 48.51
C LEU A 517 15.99 2.60 48.32
N LEU A 518 15.88 3.78 47.70
CA LEU A 518 16.11 5.10 48.35
C LEU A 518 16.01 6.25 47.33
N ALA A 519 15.56 7.42 47.81
CA ALA A 519 15.41 8.66 47.06
C ALA A 519 16.08 9.83 47.82
N SER A 520 16.14 11.02 47.19
CA SER A 520 16.84 12.25 47.62
C SER A 520 18.38 12.18 47.51
N SER A 521 19.15 13.20 47.14
CA SER A 521 18.91 14.61 46.73
C SER A 521 19.94 15.00 45.61
N ASN A 522 20.15 16.23 45.09
CA ASN A 522 19.76 17.59 45.49
C ASN A 522 19.78 18.57 44.28
N PHE A 523 19.55 19.87 44.51
CA PHE A 523 19.60 20.98 43.54
C PHE A 523 21.03 21.40 43.12
N ARG A 524 21.20 21.86 41.86
CA ARG A 524 21.78 23.20 41.56
C ARG A 524 21.52 23.69 40.13
N TRP A 525 21.33 25.01 40.00
CA TRP A 525 21.21 25.76 38.74
C TRP A 525 22.58 26.13 38.15
N SER A 526 22.63 26.34 36.83
CA SER A 526 23.48 27.35 36.17
C SER A 526 22.90 27.77 34.81
N PHE A 527 23.08 29.05 34.48
CA PHE A 527 22.63 29.74 33.25
C PHE A 527 23.76 29.88 32.21
N TYR A 528 23.39 30.43 31.02
CA TYR A 528 24.25 30.97 29.94
C TYR A 528 24.88 29.92 28.99
N THR A 529 25.03 30.14 27.66
CA THR A 529 24.85 31.36 26.82
C THR A 529 24.45 31.00 25.36
N LEU A 530 23.96 31.99 24.61
CA LEU A 530 23.89 31.99 23.12
C LEU A 530 25.28 32.11 22.44
N ALA A 531 25.25 32.04 21.10
CA ALA A 531 26.31 32.21 20.08
C ALA A 531 26.99 30.89 19.65
N LEU A 532 27.13 30.59 18.34
CA LEU A 532 27.03 31.42 17.12
C LEU A 532 26.19 30.71 16.02
#